data_AF-A0A0Q0CRY9-F1
#
_entry.id   AF-A0A0Q0CRY9-F1
#
_cell.length_a   1.000
_cell.length_b   1.000
_cell.length_c   1.000
_cell.angle_alpha   90.00
_cell.angle_beta   90.00
_cell.angle_gamma   90.00
#
_symmetry.space_group_name_H-M   'P 1'
#
loop_
_entity.id
_entity.type
_entity.pdbx_description
1 polymer ?
#
loop_
_entity_poly.entity_id
_entity_poly.type
_entity_poly.pdbx_seq_one_letter_code
_entity_poly.pdbx_strand_id
1 'polypeptide(L)'
;MFILGLAVYVLGGVGLYYLTDQLIAAGEVMDIMYVWIFLDAGVQISVYQFTCFVWSTVCHAWWMALFSRRSVAWVERIRFSNVVYLFFRVLGYLFFCLFILGMVGVGVAKRPFSDFHQFFSILVPCLLLGGWVWSARDLLIAVSGGKKRGVR
;
A
#
# COMPACT_ATOMS: atom_id res chain seq x y z
N MET A 1 5.80 -20.03 -5.28
CA MET A 1 5.31 -18.75 -5.83
C MET A 1 5.43 -17.59 -4.84
N PHE A 2 5.08 -17.78 -3.55
CA PHE A 2 5.29 -16.75 -2.51
C PHE A 2 6.75 -16.27 -2.40
N ILE A 3 7.72 -17.19 -2.34
CA ILE A 3 9.15 -16.87 -2.28
C ILE A 3 9.60 -16.04 -3.49
N LEU A 4 9.11 -16.38 -4.69
CA LEU A 4 9.39 -15.62 -5.91
C LEU A 4 8.79 -14.21 -5.84
N GLY A 5 7.56 -14.07 -5.35
CA GLY A 5 6.93 -12.77 -5.12
C GLY A 5 7.74 -11.92 -4.14
N LEU A 6 8.19 -12.51 -3.03
CA LEU A 6 9.05 -11.83 -2.06
C LEU A 6 10.39 -11.41 -2.67
N ALA A 7 11.02 -12.26 -3.48
CA ALA A 7 12.26 -11.92 -4.18
C ALA A 7 12.06 -10.75 -5.14
N VAL A 8 10.97 -10.76 -5.92
CA VAL A 8 10.62 -9.63 -6.81
C VAL A 8 10.36 -8.36 -6.01
N TYR A 9 9.65 -8.46 -4.89
CA TYR A 9 9.38 -7.32 -4.01
C TYR A 9 10.68 -6.68 -3.50
N VAL A 10 11.60 -7.50 -2.97
CA VAL A 10 12.87 -7.03 -2.42
C VAL A 10 13.78 -6.48 -3.52
N LEU A 11 14.00 -7.23 -4.59
CA LEU A 11 14.89 -6.82 -5.68
C LEU A 11 14.36 -5.59 -6.41
N GLY A 12 13.06 -5.52 -6.67
CA GLY A 12 12.42 -4.34 -7.26
C GLY A 12 12.50 -3.13 -6.33
N GLY A 13 12.33 -3.32 -5.02
CA GLY A 13 12.52 -2.26 -4.03
C GLY A 13 13.97 -1.74 -4.02
N VAL A 14 14.96 -2.63 -4.05
CA VAL A 14 16.39 -2.24 -4.16
C VAL A 14 16.65 -1.49 -5.48
N GLY A 15 16.03 -1.90 -6.59
CA GLY A 15 16.11 -1.17 -7.85
C GLY A 15 15.49 0.23 -7.76
N LEU A 16 14.34 0.34 -7.10
CA LEU A 16 13.63 1.62 -6.90
C LEU A 16 14.39 2.59 -6.00
N TYR A 17 15.22 2.12 -5.07
CA TYR A 17 16.07 3.00 -4.26
C TYR A 17 16.89 3.95 -5.15
N TYR A 18 17.46 3.45 -6.25
CA TYR A 18 18.24 4.27 -7.20
C TYR A 18 17.40 5.22 -8.06
N LEU A 19 16.08 5.11 -8.02
CA LEU A 19 15.13 5.94 -8.75
C LEU A 19 14.30 6.82 -7.82
N THR A 20 14.46 6.67 -6.50
CA THR A 20 13.56 7.28 -5.51
C THR A 20 13.64 8.81 -5.52
N ASP A 21 14.78 9.38 -5.89
CA ASP A 21 14.97 10.83 -5.98
C ASP A 21 14.14 11.46 -7.11
N GLN A 22 13.64 10.66 -8.07
CA GLN A 22 12.70 11.14 -9.08
C GLN A 22 11.31 11.45 -8.48
N LEU A 23 11.06 11.00 -7.24
CA LEU A 23 9.79 11.15 -6.54
C LEU A 23 9.84 12.19 -5.41
N ILE A 24 10.85 13.08 -5.41
CA ILE A 24 10.99 14.15 -4.40
C ILE A 24 9.70 14.95 -4.21
N ALA A 25 9.06 15.40 -5.30
CA ALA A 25 7.82 16.16 -5.22
C ALA A 25 6.68 15.39 -4.52
N ALA A 26 6.60 14.07 -4.72
CA ALA A 26 5.61 13.24 -4.03
C ALA A 26 5.96 13.07 -2.54
N GLY A 27 7.24 12.96 -2.23
CA GLY A 27 7.74 12.94 -0.85
C GLY A 27 7.46 14.25 -0.12
N GLU A 28 7.64 15.42 -0.75
CA GLU A 28 7.30 16.73 -0.17
C GLU A 28 5.82 16.84 0.20
N VAL A 29 4.91 16.37 -0.67
CA VAL A 29 3.48 16.34 -0.38
C VAL A 29 3.18 15.43 0.82
N MET A 30 3.82 14.26 0.87
CA MET A 30 3.68 13.32 1.99
C MET A 30 4.24 13.89 3.29
N ASP A 31 5.35 14.62 3.21
CA ASP A 31 6.00 15.30 4.33
C ASP A 31 5.09 16.37 4.92
N ILE A 32 4.53 17.24 4.07
CA ILE A 32 3.56 18.26 4.48
C ILE A 32 2.38 17.58 5.19
N MET A 33 1.81 16.52 4.61
CA MET A 33 0.72 15.77 5.22
C MET A 33 1.08 15.26 6.62
N TYR A 34 2.29 14.75 6.82
CA TYR A 34 2.75 14.25 8.12
C TYR A 34 3.05 15.36 9.13
N VAL A 35 3.55 16.51 8.68
CA VAL A 35 3.73 17.71 9.53
C VAL A 35 2.40 18.12 10.17
N TRP A 36 1.30 18.11 9.42
CA TRP A 36 -0.04 18.44 9.94
C TRP A 36 -0.52 17.55 11.09
N ILE A 37 0.02 16.32 11.19
CA ILE A 37 -0.35 15.35 12.24
C ILE A 37 0.83 15.03 13.17
N PHE A 38 1.87 15.88 13.20
CA PHE A 38 3.03 15.75 14.08
C PHE A 38 3.85 14.45 13.90
N LEU A 39 3.85 13.88 12.69
CA LEU A 39 4.65 12.71 12.30
C LEU A 39 5.77 13.06 11.32
N ASP A 40 6.33 14.25 11.46
CA ASP A 40 7.43 14.74 10.62
C ASP A 40 8.71 13.91 10.80
N ALA A 41 9.27 13.47 9.69
CA ALA A 41 10.51 12.70 9.60
C ALA A 41 11.50 13.29 8.58
N GLY A 42 11.14 14.42 7.94
CA GLY A 42 11.88 15.06 6.87
C GLY A 42 11.61 14.47 5.48
N VAL A 43 11.76 15.35 4.47
CA VAL A 43 11.43 15.08 3.07
C VAL A 43 12.05 13.78 2.54
N GLN A 44 13.32 13.49 2.83
CA GLN A 44 13.97 12.28 2.31
C GLN A 44 13.30 11.00 2.82
N ILE A 45 12.93 10.95 4.10
CA ILE A 45 12.20 9.82 4.67
C ILE A 45 10.80 9.73 4.05
N SER A 46 10.14 10.86 3.85
CA SER A 46 8.83 10.94 3.19
C SER A 46 8.87 10.45 1.74
N VAL A 47 9.96 10.70 1.00
CA VAL A 47 10.22 10.12 -0.33
C VAL A 47 10.33 8.59 -0.24
N TYR A 48 11.06 8.06 0.74
CA TYR A 48 11.20 6.60 0.93
C TYR A 48 9.87 5.94 1.31
N GLN A 49 9.12 6.57 2.22
CA GLN A 49 7.79 6.12 2.61
C GLN A 49 6.86 6.05 1.41
N PHE A 50 6.78 7.13 0.62
CA PHE A 50 5.95 7.17 -0.57
C PHE A 50 6.33 6.07 -1.55
N THR A 51 7.62 5.99 -1.90
CA THR A 51 8.15 5.03 -2.88
C THR A 51 7.89 3.60 -2.45
N CYS A 52 8.22 3.25 -1.20
CA CYS A 52 8.01 1.90 -0.67
C CYS A 52 6.52 1.55 -0.57
N PHE A 53 5.67 2.49 -0.18
CA PHE A 53 4.23 2.26 -0.04
C PHE A 53 3.56 2.05 -1.41
N VAL A 54 3.92 2.86 -2.40
CA VAL A 54 3.46 2.69 -3.79
C VAL A 54 3.94 1.36 -4.35
N TRP A 55 5.22 1.03 -4.18
CA TRP A 55 5.78 -0.24 -4.65
C TRP A 55 5.06 -1.45 -4.04
N SER A 56 4.81 -1.41 -2.73
CA SER A 56 4.06 -2.46 -2.05
C SER A 56 2.62 -2.57 -2.53
N THR A 57 1.95 -1.42 -2.73
CA THR A 57 0.60 -1.37 -3.29
C THR A 57 0.57 -2.04 -4.68
N VAL A 58 1.53 -1.73 -5.55
CA VAL A 58 1.64 -2.35 -6.88
C VAL A 58 1.91 -3.85 -6.80
N CYS A 59 2.82 -4.28 -5.92
CA CYS A 59 3.13 -5.70 -5.73
C CYS A 59 1.92 -6.49 -5.24
N HIS A 60 1.17 -5.97 -4.26
CA HIS A 60 -0.06 -6.60 -3.80
C HIS A 60 -1.14 -6.62 -4.87
N ALA A 61 -1.32 -5.54 -5.63
CA ALA A 61 -2.23 -5.52 -6.76
C ALA A 61 -1.89 -6.59 -7.80
N TRP A 62 -0.60 -6.75 -8.11
CA TRP A 62 -0.10 -7.79 -9.02
C TRP A 62 -0.32 -9.19 -8.47
N TRP A 63 -0.01 -9.43 -7.20
CA TRP A 63 -0.26 -10.71 -6.53
C TRP A 63 -1.74 -11.06 -6.50
N MET A 64 -2.62 -10.10 -6.25
CA MET A 64 -4.05 -10.31 -6.38
C MET A 64 -4.43 -10.72 -7.80
N ALA A 65 -3.89 -10.06 -8.84
CA ALA A 65 -4.20 -10.41 -10.21
C ALA A 65 -3.76 -11.84 -10.58
N LEU A 66 -2.62 -12.30 -10.04
CA LEU A 66 -2.09 -13.64 -10.31
C LEU A 66 -2.69 -14.75 -9.46
N PHE A 67 -2.95 -14.50 -8.17
CA PHE A 67 -3.30 -15.54 -7.19
C PHE A 67 -4.76 -15.51 -6.75
N SER A 68 -5.47 -14.41 -6.98
CA SER A 68 -6.85 -14.32 -6.55
C SER A 68 -7.74 -15.17 -7.44
N ARG A 69 -8.47 -16.12 -6.85
CA ARG A 69 -9.55 -16.81 -7.56
C ARG A 69 -10.56 -15.76 -8.03
N ARG A 70 -11.06 -15.91 -9.27
CA ARG A 70 -12.16 -15.08 -9.79
C ARG A 70 -13.28 -15.11 -8.76
N SER A 71 -13.67 -13.94 -8.27
CA SER A 71 -14.70 -13.80 -7.25
C SER A 71 -16.02 -14.34 -7.80
N VAL A 72 -16.49 -15.47 -7.25
CA VAL A 72 -17.86 -15.91 -7.43
C VAL A 72 -18.70 -15.01 -6.54
N ALA A 73 -19.68 -14.31 -7.10
CA ALA A 73 -20.61 -13.52 -6.31
C ALA A 73 -21.43 -14.47 -5.42
N TRP A 74 -21.11 -14.50 -4.12
CA TRP A 74 -21.81 -15.33 -3.13
C TRP A 74 -23.15 -14.73 -2.68
N VAL A 75 -23.39 -13.44 -2.97
CA VAL A 75 -24.60 -12.73 -2.57
C VAL A 75 -25.38 -12.33 -3.82
N GLU A 76 -26.68 -12.65 -3.85
CA GLU A 76 -27.53 -12.41 -5.03
C GLU A 76 -27.79 -10.93 -5.32
N ARG A 77 -27.75 -10.06 -4.30
CA ARG A 77 -27.83 -8.61 -4.44
C ARG A 77 -26.91 -7.90 -3.45
N ILE A 78 -26.06 -7.04 -3.98
CA ILE A 78 -25.23 -6.14 -3.17
C ILE A 78 -26.09 -4.92 -2.83
N ARG A 79 -26.37 -4.72 -1.53
CA ARG A 79 -27.08 -3.52 -1.05
C ARG A 79 -26.14 -2.32 -1.04
N PHE A 80 -26.68 -1.12 -1.24
CA PHE A 80 -25.91 0.12 -1.15
C PHE A 80 -25.18 0.27 0.20
N SER A 81 -25.82 -0.16 1.30
CA SER A 81 -25.21 -0.20 2.64
C SER A 81 -23.91 -1.00 2.68
N ASN A 82 -23.79 -2.08 1.92
CA ASN A 82 -22.59 -2.91 1.87
C ASN A 82 -21.46 -2.16 1.14
N VAL A 83 -21.78 -1.43 0.07
CA VAL A 83 -20.81 -0.61 -0.66
C VAL A 83 -20.29 0.51 0.24
N VAL A 84 -21.18 1.20 0.96
CA VAL A 84 -20.80 2.25 1.93
C VAL A 84 -19.92 1.68 3.04
N TYR A 85 -20.27 0.53 3.60
CA TYR A 85 -19.44 -0.16 4.59
C TYR A 85 -18.04 -0.48 4.04
N LEU A 86 -17.96 -1.08 2.85
CA LEU A 86 -16.68 -1.42 2.22
C LEU A 86 -15.85 -0.18 1.92
N PHE A 87 -16.48 0.93 1.54
CA PHE A 87 -15.82 2.20 1.30
C PHE A 87 -15.15 2.73 2.57
N PHE A 88 -15.89 2.84 3.68
CA PHE A 88 -15.32 3.28 4.95
C PHE A 88 -14.29 2.30 5.49
N ARG A 89 -14.45 0.99 5.25
CA ARG A 89 -13.45 -0.02 5.61
C ARG A 89 -12.13 0.22 4.86
N VAL A 90 -12.18 0.51 3.56
CA VAL A 90 -10.98 0.83 2.76
C VAL A 90 -10.31 2.11 3.28
N LEU A 91 -11.08 3.17 3.51
CA LEU A 91 -10.54 4.42 4.06
C LEU A 91 -9.89 4.21 5.43
N GLY A 92 -10.54 3.44 6.31
CA GLY A 92 -10.00 3.11 7.63
C GLY A 92 -8.67 2.35 7.51
N TYR A 93 -8.61 1.32 6.68
CA TYR A 93 -7.35 0.59 6.46
C TYR A 93 -6.25 1.47 5.86
N LEU A 94 -6.58 2.29 4.86
CA LEU A 94 -5.61 3.20 4.25
C LEU A 94 -5.10 4.22 5.27
N PHE A 95 -5.98 4.79 6.09
CA PHE A 95 -5.62 5.68 7.18
C PHE A 95 -4.66 5.02 8.17
N PHE A 96 -4.98 3.81 8.65
CA PHE A 96 -4.08 3.07 9.55
C PHE A 96 -2.74 2.74 8.89
N CYS A 97 -2.73 2.40 7.60
CA CYS A 97 -1.50 2.16 6.87
C CYS A 97 -0.61 3.40 6.82
N LEU A 98 -1.17 4.56 6.45
CA LEU A 98 -0.44 5.82 6.40
C LEU A 98 0.01 6.27 7.79
N PHE A 99 -0.81 6.06 8.83
CA PHE A 99 -0.45 6.39 10.21
C PHE A 99 0.71 5.53 10.72
N ILE A 100 0.64 4.21 10.53
CA ILE A 100 1.73 3.28 10.89
C ILE A 100 3.00 3.64 10.11
N LEU A 101 2.87 3.92 8.81
CA LEU A 101 4.01 4.32 7.98
C LEU A 101 4.67 5.59 8.50
N GLY A 102 3.88 6.60 8.91
CA GLY A 102 4.37 7.82 9.54
C GLY A 102 5.17 7.55 10.82
N MET A 103 4.61 6.73 11.72
CA MET A 103 5.32 6.32 12.94
C MET A 103 6.62 5.57 12.65
N VAL A 104 6.63 4.69 11.64
CA VAL A 104 7.83 3.98 11.20
C VAL A 104 8.87 4.97 10.68
N GLY A 105 8.47 5.96 9.88
CA GLY A 105 9.38 7.00 9.36
C GLY A 105 10.06 7.78 10.49
N VAL A 106 9.28 8.28 11.46
CA VAL A 106 9.82 8.97 12.64
C VAL A 106 10.79 8.06 13.42
N GLY A 107 10.45 6.78 13.56
CA GLY A 107 11.30 5.79 14.24
C GLY A 107 12.61 5.51 13.51
N VAL A 108 12.59 5.50 12.17
CA VAL A 108 13.76 5.30 11.30
C VAL A 108 14.64 6.56 11.31
N ALA A 109 14.06 7.75 11.19
CA ALA A 109 14.77 9.03 11.16
C ALA A 109 15.62 9.28 12.42
N LYS A 110 15.20 8.73 13.56
CA LYS A 110 15.92 8.86 14.85
C LYS A 110 17.11 7.92 14.99
N ARG A 111 17.32 6.98 14.05
CA ARG A 111 18.38 5.98 14.14
C ARG A 111 19.56 6.35 13.24
N PRO A 112 20.81 6.08 13.67
CA PRO A 112 22.01 6.38 12.88
C PRO A 112 22.21 5.33 11.77
N PHE A 113 21.18 5.07 10.98
CA PHE A 113 21.22 4.18 9.84
C PHE A 113 21.81 4.90 8.63
N SER A 114 22.56 4.17 7.80
CA SER A 114 22.90 4.68 6.48
C SER A 114 21.62 4.86 5.65
N ASP A 115 21.72 5.69 4.63
CA ASP A 115 20.60 6.04 3.76
C ASP A 115 19.85 4.82 3.17
N PHE A 116 20.58 3.89 2.57
CA PHE A 116 20.01 2.62 2.10
C PHE A 116 19.33 1.79 3.21
N HIS A 117 19.91 1.76 4.43
CA HIS A 117 19.30 1.03 5.55
C HIS A 117 18.00 1.70 6.01
N GLN A 118 17.89 3.03 5.92
CA GLN A 118 16.65 3.74 6.21
C GLN A 118 15.57 3.36 5.20
N PHE A 119 15.88 3.41 3.90
CA PHE A 119 14.97 2.98 2.83
C PHE A 119 14.51 1.53 3.05
N PHE A 120 15.44 0.61 3.27
CA PHE A 120 15.11 -0.80 3.47
C PHE A 120 14.29 -1.06 4.74
N SER A 121 14.55 -0.32 5.81
CA SER A 121 13.78 -0.39 7.07
C SER A 121 12.34 0.08 6.91
N ILE A 122 12.05 0.89 5.89
CA ILE A 122 10.69 1.32 5.52
C ILE A 122 10.06 0.33 4.54
N LEU A 123 10.85 -0.20 3.59
CA LEU A 123 10.41 -1.18 2.60
C LEU A 123 9.83 -2.44 3.27
N VAL A 124 10.46 -2.95 4.31
CA VAL A 124 10.02 -4.20 4.96
C VAL A 124 8.61 -4.06 5.60
N PRO A 125 8.32 -3.06 6.45
CA PRO A 125 6.97 -2.82 6.96
C PRO A 125 5.95 -2.56 5.85
N CYS A 126 6.32 -1.84 4.79
CA CYS A 126 5.43 -1.56 3.66
C CYS A 126 4.87 -2.83 3.02
N LEU A 127 5.60 -3.96 3.06
CA LEU A 127 5.10 -5.25 2.57
C LEU A 127 3.77 -5.65 3.25
N LEU A 128 3.62 -5.37 4.54
CA LEU A 128 2.38 -5.65 5.27
C LEU A 128 1.31 -4.59 4.97
N LEU A 129 1.72 -3.31 4.91
CA LEU A 129 0.81 -2.19 4.68
C LEU A 129 0.16 -2.25 3.30
N GLY A 130 0.85 -2.78 2.28
CA GLY A 130 0.29 -3.05 0.96
C GLY A 130 -0.92 -4.00 0.98
N GLY A 131 -1.17 -4.69 2.10
CA GLY A 131 -2.37 -5.50 2.30
C GLY A 131 -3.69 -4.72 2.20
N TRP A 132 -3.67 -3.38 2.31
CA TRP A 132 -4.88 -2.55 2.14
C TRP A 132 -5.59 -2.77 0.79
N VAL A 133 -4.82 -3.17 -0.24
CA VAL A 133 -5.34 -3.37 -1.60
C VAL A 133 -6.36 -4.52 -1.66
N TRP A 134 -6.29 -5.50 -0.74
CA TRP A 134 -7.30 -6.56 -0.64
C TRP A 134 -8.68 -6.00 -0.25
N SER A 135 -8.72 -5.04 0.68
CA SER A 135 -9.95 -4.34 1.03
C SER A 135 -10.46 -3.49 -0.14
N ALA A 136 -9.56 -2.84 -0.89
CA ALA A 136 -9.92 -2.07 -2.07
C ALA A 136 -10.53 -2.95 -3.17
N ARG A 137 -9.98 -4.15 -3.38
CA ARG A 137 -10.53 -5.15 -4.30
C ARG A 137 -11.97 -5.52 -3.95
N ASP A 138 -12.27 -5.78 -2.68
CA ASP A 138 -13.63 -6.13 -2.26
C ASP A 138 -14.63 -5.01 -2.58
N LEU A 139 -14.23 -3.75 -2.36
CA LEU A 139 -15.02 -2.58 -2.75
C LEU A 139 -15.22 -2.51 -4.27
N LEU A 140 -14.16 -2.71 -5.06
CA LEU A 140 -14.23 -2.70 -6.52
C LEU A 140 -15.15 -3.80 -7.06
N ILE A 141 -15.10 -5.00 -6.48
CA ILE A 141 -16.01 -6.10 -6.82
C ILE A 141 -17.45 -5.71 -6.51
N ALA A 142 -17.68 -5.07 -5.36
CA ALA A 142 -19.02 -4.64 -4.95
C ALA A 142 -19.60 -3.57 -5.86
N VAL A 143 -18.80 -2.57 -6.26
CA VAL A 143 -19.21 -1.47 -7.15
C VAL A 143 -19.38 -1.94 -8.59
N SER A 144 -18.52 -2.86 -9.07
CA SER A 144 -18.62 -3.43 -10.43
C SER A 144 -19.82 -4.36 -10.62
N GLY A 145 -20.62 -4.58 -9.56
CA GLY A 145 -21.87 -5.32 -9.64
C GLY A 145 -21.70 -6.78 -9.99
N GLY A 146 -20.52 -7.36 -9.69
CA GLY A 146 -20.18 -8.78 -9.84
C GLY A 146 -21.08 -9.53 -10.82
N LYS A 147 -20.97 -9.21 -12.12
CA LYS A 147 -21.84 -9.74 -13.17
C LYS A 147 -21.89 -11.27 -13.03
N LYS A 148 -23.04 -11.84 -12.61
CA LYS A 148 -23.32 -13.27 -12.77
C LYS A 148 -23.15 -13.56 -14.27
N ARG A 149 -21.98 -14.05 -14.68
CA ARG A 149 -21.91 -14.78 -15.96
C ARG A 149 -22.69 -16.04 -15.69
N GLY A 150 -23.92 -16.07 -16.20
CA GLY A 150 -24.73 -17.27 -16.21
C GLY A 150 -23.90 -18.39 -16.81
N VAL A 151 -23.65 -19.41 -15.99
CA VAL A 151 -23.24 -20.71 -16.49
C VAL A 151 -24.45 -21.19 -17.28
N ARG A 152 -24.36 -21.09 -18.60
CA ARG A 152 -25.17 -21.89 -19.52
C ARG A 152 -24.52 -23.25 -19.63
#